data_AF-A0A7Z9BLF3-F1
#
_entry.id   AF-A0A7Z9BLF3-F1
#
_cell.length_a   1.000
_cell.length_b   1.000
_cell.length_c   1.000
_cell.angle_alpha   90.00
_cell.angle_beta   90.00
_cell.angle_gamma   90.00
#
_symmetry.space_group_name_H-M   'P 1'
#
loop_
_entity.id
_entity.type
_entity.pdbx_description
1 polymer ?
#
loop_
_entity_poly.entity_id
_entity_poly.type
_entity_poly.pdbx_seq_one_letter_code
_entity_poly.pdbx_strand_id
1 'polypeptide(L)'
;MKISPLEFLINAPEEVNPALSMCRKLQRLELAGELDSTTMKEMVKTIELAISQATDDIKAVEQTKERLFNSQSVAMAIPTGF
;
A
#
# COMPACT_ATOMS: atom_id res chain seq x y z
N MET A 1 -15.00 6.18 -16.86
CA MET A 1 -14.07 7.09 -16.15
C MET A 1 -13.56 6.36 -14.92
N LYS A 2 -12.24 6.31 -14.68
CA LYS A 2 -11.70 5.78 -13.42
C LYS A 2 -11.84 6.89 -12.37
N ILE A 3 -12.73 6.70 -11.40
CA ILE A 3 -12.86 7.61 -10.25
C ILE A 3 -11.57 7.48 -9.44
N SER A 4 -10.90 8.59 -9.16
CA SER A 4 -9.73 8.57 -8.30
C SER A 4 -10.15 8.20 -6.86
N PRO A 5 -9.30 7.50 -6.08
CA PRO A 5 -9.60 7.21 -4.68
C PRO A 5 -9.98 8.44 -3.86
N LEU A 6 -9.38 9.61 -4.17
CA LEU A 6 -9.70 10.87 -3.51
C LEU A 6 -11.11 11.38 -3.87
N GLU A 7 -11.50 11.35 -5.14
CA GLU A 7 -12.86 11.72 -5.55
C GLU A 7 -13.91 10.78 -4.95
N PHE A 8 -13.59 9.50 -4.82
CA PHE A 8 -14.47 8.55 -4.13
C PHE A 8 -14.65 8.94 -2.65
N LEU A 9 -13.56 9.28 -1.97
CA LEU A 9 -13.59 9.70 -0.56
C LEU A 9 -14.34 11.03 -0.36
N ILE A 10 -14.22 11.99 -1.27
CA ILE A 10 -14.93 13.28 -1.19
C ILE A 10 -16.44 13.08 -1.27
N ASN A 11 -16.90 12.12 -2.07
CA ASN A 11 -18.32 11.86 -2.31
C ASN A 11 -18.90 10.77 -1.39
N ALA A 12 -18.07 10.11 -0.58
CA ALA A 12 -18.51 9.04 0.30
C ALA A 12 -19.28 9.61 1.53
N PRO A 13 -20.42 9.00 1.90
CA PRO A 13 -21.11 9.33 3.15
C PRO A 13 -20.17 9.17 4.34
N GLU A 14 -20.35 10.01 5.36
CA GLU A 14 -19.46 10.03 6.53
C GLU A 14 -19.43 8.70 7.28
N GLU A 15 -20.52 7.93 7.26
CA GLU A 15 -20.63 6.62 7.90
C GLU A 15 -19.70 5.56 7.29
N VAL A 16 -19.38 5.72 6.00
CA VAL A 16 -18.55 4.76 5.24
C VAL A 16 -17.24 5.37 4.77
N ASN A 17 -17.02 6.66 5.01
CA ASN A 17 -15.77 7.33 4.66
C ASN A 17 -14.67 6.91 5.65
N PRO A 18 -13.70 6.07 5.24
CA PRO A 18 -12.68 5.56 6.12
C PRO A 18 -11.78 6.68 6.68
N ALA A 19 -11.60 7.77 5.94
CA ALA A 19 -10.81 8.91 6.40
C ALA A 19 -11.49 9.63 7.58
N LEU A 20 -12.80 9.90 7.48
CA LEU A 20 -13.57 10.54 8.55
C LEU A 20 -13.70 9.63 9.78
N SER A 21 -13.90 8.33 9.57
CA SER A 21 -13.90 7.33 10.66
C SER A 21 -12.55 7.28 11.40
N MET A 22 -11.43 7.30 10.65
CA MET A 22 -10.10 7.40 11.24
C MET A 22 -9.90 8.71 12.01
N CYS A 23 -10.26 9.86 11.45
CA CYS A 23 -10.14 11.15 12.13
C CYS A 23 -10.88 11.16 13.48
N ARG A 24 -12.11 10.65 13.51
CA ARG A 24 -12.90 10.51 14.75
C ARG A 24 -12.24 9.57 15.75
N LYS A 25 -11.63 8.47 15.30
CA LYS A 25 -10.90 7.53 16.16
C LYS A 25 -9.66 8.18 16.77
N LEU A 26 -8.85 8.88 15.96
CA LEU A 26 -7.66 9.60 16.42
C LEU A 26 -8.02 10.68 17.43
N GLN A 27 -9.07 11.45 17.18
CA GLN A 27 -9.57 12.48 18.10
C GLN A 27 -9.97 11.89 19.46
N ARG A 28 -10.58 10.69 19.50
CA ARG A 28 -10.91 10.03 20.77
C ARG A 28 -9.67 9.60 21.53
N LEU A 29 -8.65 9.09 20.84
CA LEU A 29 -7.39 8.68 21.46
C LEU A 29 -6.61 9.89 22.00
N GLU A 30 -6.63 11.01 21.29
CA GLU A 30 -6.05 12.27 21.76
C GLU A 30 -6.75 12.78 23.01
N LEU A 31 -8.09 12.79 23.02
CA LEU A 31 -8.89 13.18 24.19
C LEU A 31 -8.69 12.25 25.40
N ALA A 32 -8.37 10.97 25.16
CA ALA A 32 -8.04 10.01 26.20
C ALA A 32 -6.59 10.15 26.73
N GLY A 33 -5.77 11.01 26.12
CA GLY A 33 -4.35 11.17 26.46
C GLY A 33 -3.46 10.02 25.99
N GLU A 34 -3.99 9.12 25.16
CA GLU A 34 -3.27 7.96 24.61
C GLU A 34 -2.49 8.29 23.34
N LEU A 35 -2.71 9.49 22.79
CA LEU A 35 -2.12 9.92 21.52
C LEU A 35 -1.76 11.40 21.57
N ASP A 36 -0.47 11.71 21.51
CA ASP A 36 0.02 13.08 21.37
C ASP A 36 0.43 13.41 19.94
N SER A 37 0.62 14.70 19.65
CA SER A 37 1.00 15.18 18.30
C SER A 37 2.32 14.59 17.80
N THR A 38 3.25 14.30 18.70
CA THR A 38 4.56 13.72 18.36
C THR A 38 4.40 12.29 17.86
N THR A 39 3.66 11.48 18.61
CA THR A 39 3.35 10.08 18.29
C THR A 39 2.57 10.00 16.98
N MET A 40 1.61 10.89 16.75
CA MET A 40 0.88 10.95 15.47
C MET A 40 1.81 11.17 14.27
N LYS A 41 2.78 12.09 14.39
CA LYS A 41 3.74 12.36 13.31
C LYS A 41 4.65 11.18 13.04
N GLU A 42 5.09 10.48 14.08
CA GLU A 42 5.88 9.26 13.94
C GLU A 42 5.09 8.14 13.25
N MET A 43 3.83 7.95 13.65
CA MET A 43 2.94 6.98 12.99
C MET A 43 2.75 7.29 11.50
N VAL A 44 2.54 8.55 11.13
CA VAL A 44 2.42 8.96 9.72
C VAL A 44 3.69 8.61 8.96
N LYS A 45 4.87 8.93 9.50
CA LYS A 45 6.15 8.62 8.86
C LYS A 45 6.34 7.11 8.66
N THR A 46 5.98 6.29 9.64
CA THR A 46 6.05 4.83 9.54
C THR A 46 5.09 4.29 8.48
N ILE A 47 3.87 4.84 8.39
CA ILE A 47 2.89 4.45 7.37
C ILE A 47 3.38 4.83 5.97
N GLU A 48 3.89 6.04 5.77
CA GLU A 48 4.44 6.49 4.49
C GLU A 48 5.60 5.62 4.04
N LEU A 49 6.51 5.25 4.97
CA LEU A 49 7.61 4.34 4.69
C LEU A 49 7.10 2.96 4.27
N ALA A 50 6.12 2.40 4.98
CA ALA A 50 5.53 1.11 4.66
C ALA A 50 4.84 1.11 3.28
N ILE A 51 4.13 2.20 2.93
CA ILE A 51 3.51 2.37 1.61
C ILE A 51 4.58 2.43 0.51
N SER A 52 5.65 3.18 0.73
CA SER A 52 6.77 3.27 -0.22
C SER A 52 7.38 1.89 -0.46
N GLN A 53 7.71 1.16 0.61
CA GLN A 53 8.30 -0.17 0.52
C GLN A 53 7.38 -1.15 -0.23
N ALA A 54 6.10 -1.18 0.12
CA ALA A 54 5.13 -2.05 -0.55
C ALA A 54 4.98 -1.71 -2.04
N THR A 55 5.05 -0.43 -2.39
CA THR A 55 4.99 0.02 -3.79
C THR A 55 6.20 -0.47 -4.59
N ASP A 56 7.40 -0.37 -4.00
CA ASP A 56 8.63 -0.87 -4.61
C ASP A 56 8.61 -2.39 -4.77
N ASP A 57 8.11 -3.12 -3.76
CA ASP A 57 7.97 -4.57 -3.81
C ASP A 57 7.01 -5.02 -4.92
N ILE A 58 5.84 -4.36 -5.05
CA ILE A 58 4.88 -4.62 -6.12
C ILE A 58 5.53 -4.39 -7.50
N LYS A 59 6.29 -3.30 -7.64
CA LYS A 59 6.98 -2.99 -8.89
C LYS A 59 8.02 -4.05 -9.24
N ALA A 60 8.79 -4.52 -8.25
CA ALA A 60 9.77 -5.59 -8.44
C ALA A 60 9.12 -6.92 -8.87
N VAL A 61 7.98 -7.27 -8.27
CA VAL A 61 7.20 -8.45 -8.65
C VAL A 61 6.69 -8.34 -10.09
N GLU A 62 6.07 -7.22 -10.47
CA GLU A 62 5.57 -7.06 -11.85
C GLU A 62 6.71 -7.09 -12.88
N GLN A 63 7.85 -6.45 -12.59
CA GLN A 63 9.04 -6.54 -13.46
C GLN A 63 9.56 -7.98 -13.61
N THR A 64 9.57 -8.74 -12.52
CA THR A 64 10.05 -10.14 -12.52
C THR A 64 9.10 -11.02 -13.33
N LYS A 65 7.80 -10.80 -13.16
CA LYS A 65 6.75 -11.48 -13.92
C LYS A 65 6.86 -11.18 -15.40
N GLU A 66 7.06 -9.92 -15.80
CA GLU A 66 7.30 -9.55 -17.20
C GLU A 66 8.55 -10.22 -17.78
N ARG A 67 9.65 -10.26 -17.03
CA ARG A 67 10.87 -10.96 -17.45
C ARG A 67 10.65 -12.45 -17.64
N LEU A 68 9.88 -13.08 -16.76
CA LEU A 68 9.57 -14.50 -16.84
C LEU A 68 8.68 -14.80 -18.06
N PHE A 69 7.68 -13.98 -18.32
CA PHE A 69 6.84 -14.11 -19.53
C PHE A 69 7.62 -13.89 -20.83
N ASN A 70 8.58 -12.96 -20.84
CA ASN A 70 9.40 -12.67 -22.01
C ASN A 70 10.67 -13.54 -22.11
N SER A 71 10.91 -14.40 -21.12
CA SER A 71 12.01 -15.35 -21.20
C SER A 71 11.68 -16.39 -22.26
N GLN A 72 12.55 -16.53 -23.27
CA GLN A 72 12.45 -17.65 -24.20
C GLN A 72 12.58 -18.93 -23.38
N SER A 73 11.57 -19.81 -23.47
CA SER A 73 11.71 -21.18 -23.02
C SER A 73 12.92 -21.77 -23.76
N VAL A 74 14.01 -22.00 -23.02
CA VAL A 74 15.12 -22.80 -23.52
C VAL A 74 14.61 -24.25 -23.49
N ALA A 75 13.74 -24.58 -24.43
CA ALA A 75 13.48 -25.96 -24.80
C ALA A 75 14.82 -26.51 -25.25
N MET A 76 15.54 -27.20 -24.35
CA MET A 76 16.76 -28.04 -24.53
C MET A 76 17.74 -27.98 -23.34
N ALA A 77 17.32 -27.62 -22.12
CA ALA A 77 18.11 -27.89 -20.92
C ALA A 77 17.66 -29.20 -20.24
N ILE A 78 17.59 -30.31 -20.99
CA ILE A 78 17.75 -31.63 -20.36
C ILE A 78 19.27 -31.80 -20.24
N PRO A 79 19.85 -31.90 -19.02
CA PRO A 79 21.25 -32.26 -18.90
C PRO A 79 21.42 -33.68 -19.43
N THR A 80 21.85 -33.83 -20.67
CA THR A 80 22.32 -35.10 -21.21
C THR A 80 23.78 -35.25 -20.81
N GLY A 81 23.99 -35.75 -19.58
CA GLY A 81 25.32 -36.09 -19.07
C GLY A 81 25.18 -37.07 -17.92
N PHE A 82 25.70 -38.29 -18.13
CA PHE A 82 25.88 -39.34 -17.13
C PHE A 82 26.89 -38.93 -16.06
#